data_AF-A0A967GXM5-F1
#
_entry.id   AF-A0A967GXM5-F1
#
_cell.length_a   1.000
_cell.length_b   1.000
_cell.length_c   1.000
_cell.angle_alpha   90.00
_cell.angle_beta   90.00
_cell.angle_gamma   90.00
#
_symmetry.space_group_name_H-M   'P 1'
#
loop_
_entity.id
_entity.type
_entity.pdbx_description
1 polymer ?
#
loop_
_entity_poly.entity_id
_entity_poly.type
_entity_poly.pdbx_seq_one_letter_code
_entity_poly.pdbx_strand_id
1 'polypeptide(L)' 'ELYDLELDPHEIRNLAGDPDFADELQRHRRILAKWIKETDDKGQYPESDAGLREVLNQWKDRCVNPEYDRLKQ' A
#
# COMPACT_ATOMS: atom_id res chain seq x y z
N GLU A 1 -7.99 1.72 5.26
CA GLU A 1 -9.18 1.92 6.12
C GLU A 1 -9.43 3.41 6.32
N LEU A 2 -10.36 3.80 7.20
CA LEU A 2 -10.55 5.15 7.71
C LEU A 2 -10.95 5.04 9.19
N TYR A 3 -10.34 5.84 10.06
CA TYR A 3 -10.60 5.82 11.50
C TYR A 3 -10.79 7.22 12.05
N ASP A 4 -11.62 7.34 13.08
CA ASP A 4 -11.75 8.55 13.89
C ASP A 4 -10.88 8.39 15.13
N LEU A 5 -9.75 9.08 15.19
CA LEU A 5 -8.78 8.89 16.28
C LEU A 5 -9.24 9.47 17.63
N GLU A 6 -10.21 10.40 17.63
CA GLU A 6 -10.73 10.97 18.86
C GLU A 6 -11.72 10.00 19.53
N LEU A 7 -12.57 9.35 18.71
CA LEU A 7 -13.58 8.41 19.19
C LEU A 7 -13.10 6.95 19.19
N ASP A 8 -12.08 6.62 18.42
CA ASP A 8 -11.49 5.29 18.26
C ASP A 8 -9.95 5.35 18.25
N PRO A 9 -9.31 5.64 19.40
CA PRO A 9 -7.85 5.81 19.51
C PRO A 9 -7.06 4.51 19.28
N HIS A 10 -7.74 3.38 19.12
CA HIS A 10 -7.14 2.08 18.86
C HIS A 10 -7.44 1.55 17.45
N GLU A 11 -8.09 2.36 16.60
CA GLU A 11 -8.31 2.07 15.18
C GLU A 11 -9.01 0.71 14.93
N ILE A 12 -9.96 0.36 15.80
CA ILE A 12 -10.67 -0.91 15.73
C ILE A 12 -11.86 -0.83 14.76
N ARG A 13 -12.51 0.33 14.69
CA ARG A 13 -13.72 0.55 13.89
C ARG A 13 -13.38 1.23 12.57
N ASN A 14 -13.24 0.42 11.52
CA ASN A 14 -13.05 0.93 10.16
C ASN A 14 -14.33 1.59 9.61
N LEU A 15 -14.25 2.89 9.32
CA LEU A 15 -15.32 3.74 8.78
C LEU A 15 -15.31 3.83 7.24
N ALA A 16 -14.36 3.18 6.54
CA ALA A 16 -14.20 3.36 5.10
C ALA A 16 -15.40 2.86 4.25
N GLY A 17 -16.28 2.04 4.83
CA GLY A 17 -17.53 1.59 4.19
C GLY A 17 -18.78 2.35 4.64
N ASP A 18 -18.64 3.28 5.59
CA ASP A 18 -19.75 4.04 6.15
C ASP A 18 -20.10 5.22 5.21
N PRO A 19 -21.33 5.30 4.68
CA PRO A 19 -21.71 6.36 3.74
C PRO A 19 -21.65 7.76 4.36
N ASP A 20 -21.81 7.90 5.67
CA ASP A 20 -21.76 9.20 6.36
C ASP A 20 -20.35 9.82 6.31
N PHE A 21 -19.32 9.00 6.08
CA PHE A 21 -17.92 9.41 6.00
C PHE A 21 -17.37 9.39 4.56
N ALA A 22 -18.22 9.22 3.54
CA ALA A 22 -17.80 9.07 2.14
C ALA A 22 -17.02 10.29 1.61
N ASP A 23 -17.46 11.51 1.95
CA ASP A 23 -16.81 12.75 1.52
C ASP A 23 -15.41 12.90 2.14
N GLU A 24 -15.28 12.58 3.43
CA GLU A 24 -14.01 12.66 4.15
C GLU A 24 -13.02 11.59 3.67
N LEU A 25 -13.51 10.38 3.40
CA LEU A 25 -12.73 9.33 2.75
C LEU A 25 -12.24 9.78 1.37
N GLN A 26 -13.11 10.41 0.58
CA GLN A 26 -12.74 10.91 -0.74
C GLN A 26 -11.70 12.03 -0.66
N ARG A 27 -11.82 12.94 0.32
CA ARG A 27 -10.86 14.01 0.59
C ARG A 27 -9.47 13.43 0.86
N HIS A 28 -9.34 12.48 1.80
CA HIS A 28 -8.06 11.84 2.12
C HIS A 28 -7.46 11.08 0.92
N ARG A 29 -8.28 10.34 0.17
CA ARG A 29 -7.83 9.66 -1.06
C ARG A 29 -7.26 10.64 -2.08
N ARG A 30 -7.88 11.80 -2.28
CA ARG A 30 -7.37 12.83 -3.20
C ARG A 30 -6.03 13.40 -2.74
N ILE A 31 -5.86 13.65 -1.44
CA ILE A 31 -4.59 14.13 -0.86
C ILE A 31 -3.48 13.11 -1.09
N LEU A 32 -3.74 11.83 -0.78
CA LEU A 32 -2.77 10.76 -0.99
C LEU A 32 -2.41 10.60 -2.47
N ALA A 33 -3.41 10.53 -3.36
CA ALA A 33 -3.18 10.40 -4.79
C ALA A 33 -2.38 11.57 -5.37
N LYS A 34 -2.65 12.79 -4.89
CA LYS A 34 -1.88 13.98 -5.27
C LYS A 34 -0.42 13.82 -4.83
N TRP A 35 -0.17 13.42 -3.59
CA TRP A 35 1.19 13.24 -3.07
C TRP A 35 1.96 12.17 -3.85
N ILE A 36 1.36 10.99 -4.07
CA ILE A 36 1.97 9.89 -4.87
C ILE A 36 2.45 10.39 -6.24
N LYS A 37 1.62 11.22 -6.89
CA LYS A 37 1.95 11.80 -8.20
C LYS A 37 3.05 12.87 -8.10
N GLU A 38 2.95 13.76 -7.12
CA GLU A 38 3.89 14.89 -6.97
C GLU A 38 5.30 14.44 -6.57
N THR A 39 5.41 13.34 -5.83
CA THR A 39 6.70 12.80 -5.38
C THR A 39 7.24 11.69 -6.27
N ASP A 40 6.49 11.27 -7.29
CA ASP A 40 6.81 10.11 -8.14
C ASP A 40 7.15 8.88 -7.29
N ASP A 41 6.27 8.61 -6.31
CA ASP A 41 6.42 7.54 -5.34
C ASP A 41 6.70 6.21 -6.04
N LYS A 42 7.86 5.60 -5.76
CA LYS A 42 8.31 4.40 -6.44
C LYS A 42 7.50 3.15 -6.08
N GLY A 43 6.75 3.19 -4.97
CA GLY A 43 5.83 2.12 -4.60
C GLY A 43 4.66 1.93 -5.57
N GLN A 44 4.39 2.89 -6.46
CA GLN A 44 3.36 2.75 -7.50
C GLN A 44 3.80 1.92 -8.71
N TYR A 45 5.09 1.58 -8.82
CA TYR A 45 5.65 0.78 -9.91
C TYR A 45 6.07 -0.60 -9.38
N PRO A 46 6.00 -1.66 -10.20
CA PRO A 46 6.58 -2.95 -9.84
C PRO A 46 8.08 -2.83 -9.57
N GLU A 47 8.58 -3.60 -8.60
CA GLU A 47 10.01 -3.67 -8.35
C GLU A 47 10.77 -4.19 -9.59
N SER A 48 11.99 -3.69 -9.75
CA SER A 48 12.88 -4.08 -10.83
C SER A 48 13.31 -5.54 -10.68
N ASP A 49 13.58 -6.21 -11.81
CA ASP A 49 14.10 -7.59 -11.78
C ASP A 49 15.46 -7.70 -11.07
N ALA A 50 16.25 -6.62 -11.06
CA ALA A 50 17.49 -6.56 -10.30
C ALA A 50 17.22 -6.49 -8.80
N GLY A 51 16.35 -5.57 -8.35
CA GLY A 51 15.96 -5.44 -6.95
C GLY A 51 15.32 -6.70 -6.39
N LEU A 52 14.39 -7.30 -7.14
CA LEU A 52 13.79 -8.58 -6.78
C LEU A 52 14.82 -9.71 -6.71
N ARG A 53 15.84 -9.76 -7.58
CA ARG A 53 16.91 -10.77 -7.48
C ARG A 53 17.72 -10.62 -6.21
N GLU A 54 18.05 -9.39 -5.79
CA GLU A 54 18.76 -9.16 -4.54
C GLU A 54 17.97 -9.69 -3.33
N VAL A 55 16.67 -9.39 -3.28
CA VAL A 55 15.79 -9.89 -2.20
C VAL A 55 15.64 -11.42 -2.28
N LEU A 56 15.46 -11.98 -3.48
CA LEU A 56 15.37 -13.42 -3.68
C LEU A 56 16.66 -14.15 -3.26
N ASN A 57 17.84 -13.57 -3.52
CA ASN A 57 19.11 -14.13 -3.08
C ASN A 57 19.22 -14.18 -1.55
N GLN A 58 18.73 -13.13 -0.88
CA GLN A 58 18.76 -13.02 0.57
C GLN A 58 17.78 -13.99 1.25
N TRP A 59 16.55 -14.10 0.74
CA TRP A 59 15.45 -14.77 1.43
C TRP A 59 15.00 -16.09 0.79
N LYS A 60 15.42 -16.36 -0.46
CA LYS A 60 15.25 -17.61 -1.20
C LYS A 60 13.80 -18.08 -1.18
N ASP A 61 13.56 -19.28 -0.65
CA ASP A 61 12.25 -19.93 -0.63
C ASP A 61 11.22 -19.22 0.28
N ARG A 62 11.65 -18.23 1.08
CA ARG A 62 10.74 -17.39 1.87
C ARG A 62 10.06 -16.29 1.06
N CYS A 63 10.57 -15.97 -0.13
CA CYS A 63 9.92 -15.05 -1.05
C CYS A 63 8.70 -15.73 -1.70
N VAL A 64 7.54 -15.62 -1.08
CA VAL A 64 6.28 -16.24 -1.55
C VAL A 64 5.40 -15.31 -2.38
N ASN A 65 5.76 -14.02 -2.52
CA ASN A 65 4.99 -13.08 -3.35
C ASN A 65 5.05 -13.52 -4.83
N PRO A 66 3.92 -13.62 -5.55
CA PRO A 66 3.89 -14.02 -6.95
C PRO A 66 4.78 -13.18 -7.89
N GLU A 67 5.16 -11.97 -7.51
CA GLU A 67 6.09 -11.13 -8.28
C GLU A 67 7.45 -11.80 -8.55
N TYR A 68 7.90 -12.71 -7.68
CA TYR A 68 9.16 -13.45 -7.82
C TYR A 68 9.07 -14.63 -8.79
N ASP A 69 7.87 -15.06 -9.17
CA ASP A 69 7.68 -16.27 -10.00
C ASP A 69 8.32 -16.14 -11.37
N ARG A 70 8.42 -14.92 -11.90
CA ARG A 70 9.11 -14.60 -13.16
C ARG A 70 10.64 -14.72 -13.08
N LEU A 71 11.20 -14.80 -11.86
CA LEU A 71 12.65 -14.82 -11.61
C LEU A 71 13.15 -16.17 -11.08
N LYS A 72 12.24 -17.04 -10.62
CA LYS A 72 12.54 -18.40 -10.15
C LYS A 72 12.65 -19.43 -11.30
N GLN A 73 12.53 -19.00 -12.55
CA GLN A 73 12.66 -19.83 -13.75
C GLN A 73 14.12 -20.09 -14.11
#